data_AF-A0A843IZN5-F1
#
_entry.id   AF-A0A843IZN5-F1
#
_cell.length_a   1.000
_cell.length_b   1.000
_cell.length_c   1.000
_cell.angle_alpha   90.00
_cell.angle_beta   90.00
_cell.angle_gamma   90.00
#
_symmetry.space_group_name_H-M   'P 1'
#
loop_
_entity.id
_entity.type
_entity.pdbx_description
1 polymer ?
#
loop_
_entity_poly.entity_id
_entity_poly.type
_entity_poly.pdbx_seq_one_letter_code
_entity_poly.pdbx_strand_id
1 'polypeptide(L)' 'MPSVSEWYRADRMPHIYCTGCGNGTVLNCTLQAASDMGWEIDDTVFVSGIGCSSRASGYTAADSLHTTHGRALAFAT' A
#
# COMPACT_ATOMS: atom_id res chain seq x y z
N MET A 1 -13.71 -5.09 -10.98
CA MET A 1 -12.99 -5.67 -9.83
C MET A 1 -11.57 -5.97 -10.27
N PRO A 2 -10.62 -5.07 -9.96
CA PRO A 2 -9.21 -5.27 -10.29
C PRO A 2 -8.67 -6.49 -9.55
N SER A 3 -7.93 -7.33 -10.25
CA SER A 3 -7.16 -8.44 -9.69
C SER A 3 -6.11 -7.93 -8.69
N VAL A 4 -5.78 -8.73 -7.68
CA VAL A 4 -4.79 -8.33 -6.65
C VAL A 4 -3.43 -7.94 -7.25
N SER A 5 -3.03 -8.56 -8.35
CA SER A 5 -1.80 -8.17 -9.06
C SER A 5 -1.82 -6.75 -9.60
N GLU A 6 -2.98 -6.25 -10.04
CA GLU A 6 -3.13 -4.89 -10.58
C GLU A 6 -2.98 -3.82 -9.48
N TRP A 7 -3.22 -4.19 -8.22
CA TRP A 7 -2.99 -3.29 -7.09
C TRP A 7 -1.51 -3.03 -6.79
N TYR A 8 -0.57 -3.81 -7.34
CA TYR A 8 0.86 -3.63 -7.13
C TYR A 8 1.51 -2.81 -8.25
N ARG A 9 2.45 -1.95 -7.87
CA ARG A 9 3.39 -1.31 -8.82
C ARG A 9 4.46 -2.32 -9.23
N ALA A 10 4.26 -2.98 -10.36
CA ALA A 10 5.17 -4.01 -10.86
C ALA A 10 6.61 -3.50 -11.07
N ASP A 11 6.78 -2.23 -11.46
CA ASP A 11 8.08 -1.58 -11.67
C ASP A 11 8.87 -1.37 -10.36
N ARG A 12 8.22 -1.52 -9.20
CA ARG A 12 8.82 -1.30 -7.88
C ARG A 12 9.07 -2.58 -7.11
N MET A 13 8.83 -3.73 -7.73
CA MET A 13 9.13 -5.04 -7.15
C MET A 13 10.56 -5.48 -7.49
N PRO A 14 11.25 -6.21 -6.60
CA PRO A 14 10.80 -6.68 -5.29
C PRO A 14 10.77 -5.56 -4.24
N HIS A 15 9.88 -5.68 -3.26
CA HIS A 15 9.82 -4.74 -2.15
C HIS A 15 11.06 -4.82 -1.24
N ILE A 16 11.34 -3.75 -0.49
CA ILE A 16 12.50 -3.67 0.41
C ILE A 16 12.40 -4.47 1.72
N TYR A 17 11.27 -5.11 2.02
CA TYR A 17 11.10 -5.81 3.30
C TYR A 17 12.05 -7.00 3.42
N CYS A 18 12.62 -7.18 4.61
CA CYS A 18 13.48 -8.32 4.92
C CYS A 18 12.74 -9.64 4.70
N THR A 19 13.46 -10.70 4.33
CA THR A 19 12.91 -12.06 4.29
C THR A 19 12.31 -12.43 5.65
N GLY A 20 11.06 -12.90 5.66
CA GLY A 20 10.32 -13.21 6.89
C GLY A 20 9.66 -12.02 7.58
N CYS A 21 9.81 -10.79 7.08
CA CYS A 21 9.10 -9.63 7.61
C CYS A 21 7.60 -9.68 7.25
N GLY A 22 6.72 -9.57 8.26
CA GLY A 22 5.27 -9.63 8.08
C GLY A 22 4.66 -8.45 7.30
N ASN A 23 5.40 -7.36 7.05
CA ASN A 23 4.86 -6.20 6.33
C ASN A 23 4.45 -6.55 4.89
N GLY A 24 5.14 -7.49 4.22
CA GLY A 24 4.75 -7.96 2.90
C GLY A 24 3.42 -8.72 2.94
N THR A 25 3.22 -9.56 3.96
CA THR A 25 1.96 -10.27 4.20
C THR A 25 0.81 -9.30 4.49
N VAL A 26 1.04 -8.30 5.35
CA VAL A 26 0.03 -7.28 5.66
C VAL A 26 -0.38 -6.52 4.40
N LEU A 27 0.60 -6.08 3.58
CA LEU A 27 0.32 -5.40 2.32
C LEU A 27 -0.55 -6.28 1.39
N ASN A 28 -0.18 -7.55 1.22
CA ASN A 28 -0.94 -8.47 0.37
C ASN A 28 -2.37 -8.69 0.86
N CYS A 29 -2.56 -8.90 2.16
CA CYS A 29 -3.89 -9.05 2.75
C CYS A 29 -4.73 -7.78 2.62
N THR A 30 -4.13 -6.59 2.77
CA THR A 30 -4.84 -5.31 2.59
C THR A 30 -5.30 -5.13 1.14
N LEU A 31 -4.45 -5.42 0.15
CA LEU A 31 -4.80 -5.30 -1.27
C LEU A 31 -5.83 -6.35 -1.71
N GLN A 32 -5.73 -7.58 -1.18
CA GLN A 32 -6.76 -8.61 -1.37
C GLN A 32 -8.11 -8.12 -0.83
N ALA A 33 -8.14 -7.56 0.39
CA ALA A 33 -9.38 -7.04 0.96
C ALA A 33 -9.98 -5.90 0.12
N ALA A 34 -9.16 -4.97 -0.39
CA ALA A 34 -9.62 -3.90 -1.27
C ALA A 34 -10.22 -4.46 -2.59
N SER A 35 -9.56 -5.45 -3.19
CA SER A 35 -10.06 -6.18 -4.36
C SER A 35 -11.40 -6.88 -4.08
N ASP A 36 -11.51 -7.60 -2.97
CA ASP A 36 -12.71 -8.37 -2.61
C ASP A 36 -13.91 -7.46 -2.28
N MET A 37 -13.65 -6.26 -1.74
CA MET A 37 -14.67 -5.23 -1.53
C MET A 37 -15.07 -4.51 -2.82
N GLY A 38 -14.40 -4.80 -3.94
CA GLY A 38 -14.68 -4.17 -5.23
C GLY A 38 -14.30 -2.69 -5.27
N TRP A 39 -13.29 -2.28 -4.52
CA TRP A 39 -12.78 -0.90 -4.60
C TRP A 39 -12.06 -0.70 -5.94
N GLU A 40 -12.20 0.49 -6.51
CA GLU A 40 -11.49 0.89 -7.71
C GLU A 40 -10.16 1.55 -7.32
N ILE A 41 -9.10 1.22 -8.06
CA ILE A 41 -7.74 1.70 -7.75
C ILE A 41 -7.65 3.23 -7.87
N ASP A 42 -8.29 3.79 -8.90
CA ASP A 42 -8.29 5.23 -9.19
C ASP A 42 -9.07 6.06 -8.16
N ASP A 43 -9.98 5.42 -7.41
CA ASP A 43 -10.76 6.04 -6.33
C ASP A 43 -10.20 5.72 -4.92
N THR A 44 -9.01 5.10 -4.85
CA THR A 44 -8.37 4.71 -3.60
C THR A 44 -7.07 5.47 -3.39
N VAL A 45 -6.81 5.91 -2.14
CA VAL A 45 -5.54 6.54 -1.76
C VAL A 45 -4.88 5.80 -0.61
N PHE A 46 -3.59 5.49 -0.75
CA PHE A 46 -2.75 4.89 0.30
C PHE A 46 -1.91 5.95 1.02
N VAL A 47 -2.28 6.28 2.26
CA VAL A 47 -1.55 7.27 3.08
C VAL A 47 -0.72 6.59 4.16
N SER A 48 0.56 6.95 4.25
CA SER A 48 1.50 6.38 5.21
C SER A 48 2.37 7.44 5.89
N GLY A 49 2.99 7.10 7.02
CA GLY A 49 3.94 7.96 7.73
C GLY A 49 5.39 7.62 7.39
N ILE A 50 6.26 7.53 8.39
CA ILE A 50 7.65 7.09 8.27
C ILE A 50 7.86 5.80 9.07
N GLY A 51 8.50 4.81 8.44
CA GLY A 51 8.87 3.52 9.01
C GLY A 51 8.93 2.45 7.90
N CYS A 52 9.41 1.25 8.22
CA CYS A 52 9.40 0.13 7.27
C CYS A 52 7.98 -0.09 6.73
N SER A 53 7.00 -0.29 7.62
CA SER A 53 5.58 -0.46 7.24
C SER A 53 5.05 0.64 6.33
N SER A 54 5.53 1.87 6.49
CA SER A 54 5.09 3.01 5.69
C SER A 54 5.61 2.99 4.25
N ARG A 55 6.47 2.03 3.89
CA ARG A 55 6.91 1.86 2.49
C ARG A 55 5.85 1.18 1.63
N ALA A 56 4.79 0.64 2.22
CA ALA A 56 3.63 0.09 1.53
C ALA A 56 3.09 1.03 0.44
N SER A 57 2.96 2.34 0.73
CA SER A 57 2.50 3.38 -0.21
C SER A 57 3.32 3.46 -1.50
N GLY A 58 4.58 3.03 -1.49
CA GLY A 58 5.43 2.99 -2.68
C GLY A 58 5.18 1.79 -3.60
N TYR A 59 4.47 0.76 -3.12
CA TYR A 59 4.25 -0.49 -3.85
C TYR A 59 2.81 -0.66 -4.34
N THR A 60 1.90 0.26 -4.02
CA THR A 60 0.50 0.21 -4.46
C THR A 60 0.30 1.00 -5.75
N ALA A 61 -0.46 0.49 -6.70
CA ALA A 61 -0.81 1.18 -7.95
C ALA A 61 -1.69 2.41 -7.70
N ALA A 62 -2.52 2.37 -6.64
CA ALA A 62 -3.31 3.50 -6.15
C ALA A 62 -2.47 4.76 -5.90
N ASP A 63 -3.12 5.92 -5.92
CA ASP A 63 -2.50 7.17 -5.51
C ASP A 63 -2.02 7.07 -4.06
N SER A 64 -0.89 7.70 -3.75
CA SER A 64 -0.27 7.47 -2.46
C SER A 64 0.50 8.67 -1.90
N LEU A 65 0.46 8.79 -0.58
CA LEU A 65 1.11 9.85 0.19
C LEU A 65 2.03 9.23 1.25
N HIS A 66 3.34 9.41 1.08
CA HIS A 66 4.34 9.06 2.08
C HIS A 66 4.72 10.30 2.88
N THR A 67 4.08 10.47 4.02
CA THR A 67 4.07 11.72 4.79
C THR A 67 5.12 11.72 5.90
N THR A 68 5.12 12.74 6.75
CA THR A 68 6.05 12.86 7.88
C THR A 68 5.71 11.90 9.03
N HIS A 69 6.70 11.64 9.87
CA HIS A 69 6.57 10.67 10.96
C HIS A 69 5.42 11.05 11.92
N GLY A 70 4.49 10.12 12.15
CA GLY A 70 3.33 10.34 13.00
C GLY A 70 2.27 11.31 12.43
N ARG A 71 2.28 11.60 11.12
CA ARG A 71 1.34 12.55 10.49
C ARG A 71 0.49 11.96 9.36
N ALA A 72 0.52 10.65 9.13
CA ALA A 72 -0.30 10.00 8.11
C ALA A 72 -1.79 10.38 8.21
N LEU A 73 -2.38 10.31 9.40
CA LEU A 73 -3.79 10.64 9.62
C LEU A 73 -4.09 12.13 9.41
N ALA A 74 -3.15 13.02 9.74
CA ALA A 74 -3.34 14.46 9.55
C ALA A 74 -3.39 14.85 8.06
N PHE A 75 -2.72 14.08 7.19
CA PHE A 75 -2.81 14.24 5.74
C PHE A 75 -4.00 13.48 5.12
N ALA A 76 -4.51 12.45 5.79
CA ALA A 76 -5.64 11.66 5.32
C ALA A 76 -7.02 12.26 5.65
N THR A 77 -7.05 13.32 6.48
CA THR A 77 -8.27 14.04 6.88
C THR A 77 -8.41 15.29 6.03
#